data_AF-A0A7J3F926-F1
#
_entry.id   AF-A0A7J3F926-F1
#
_cell.length_a   1.000
_cell.length_b   1.000
_cell.length_c   1.000
_cell.angle_alpha   90.00
_cell.angle_beta   90.00
_cell.angle_gamma   90.00
#
_symmetry.space_group_name_H-M   'P 1'
#
loop_
_entity.id
_entity.type
_entity.pdbx_description
1 polymer ?
#
loop_
_entity_poly.entity_id
_entity_poly.type
_entity_poly.pdbx_seq_one_letter_code
_entity_poly.pdbx_strand_id
1 'polypeptide(L)'
;MVKINFRLFNLLRGRDRFPLHHLRVHDGEHRGLRLHLRLEKDGSGVLIINASRVLFLNRTAAEYIKSFMRGESEDETVRKIVKRYRVDVETVRRDYQHILFVINTFAKTPDICPVSYLGVEKMEPFQKELSAPYRMDLAITYRCNNKCLHCYAGGPRETLELTTKEWFRVMDKIFRLGI
;
A
#
# COMPACT_ATOMS: atom_id res chain seq x y z
N MET A 1 22.28 5.84 17.25
CA MET A 1 21.72 6.92 16.40
C MET A 1 21.87 6.51 14.93
N VAL A 2 20.96 5.69 14.41
CA VAL A 2 21.02 5.19 13.03
C VAL A 2 20.33 6.21 12.13
N LYS A 3 21.11 7.02 11.40
CA LYS A 3 20.57 7.87 10.33
C LYS A 3 20.10 6.96 9.19
N ILE A 4 18.80 6.73 9.10
CA ILE A 4 18.19 6.05 7.96
C ILE A 4 18.26 7.00 6.77
N ASN A 5 19.33 6.89 5.99
CA ASN A 5 19.57 7.73 4.82
C ASN A 5 18.83 7.10 3.62
N PHE A 6 17.52 7.32 3.54
CA PHE A 6 16.79 7.02 2.31
C PHE A 6 17.36 7.92 1.21
N ARG A 7 18.10 7.36 0.26
CA ARG A 7 18.37 8.05 -1.02
C ARG A 7 17.03 8.19 -1.74
N LEU A 8 16.31 9.26 -1.39
CA LEU A 8 15.10 9.72 -2.07
C LEU A 8 15.46 10.06 -3.51
N PHE A 9 15.08 9.19 -4.44
CA PHE A 9 14.83 9.66 -5.79
C PHE A 9 13.41 10.23 -5.84
N ASN A 10 13.36 11.56 -5.99
CA ASN A 10 12.16 12.31 -6.30
C ASN A 10 11.44 11.67 -7.49
N LEU A 11 10.15 11.37 -7.34
CA LEU A 11 9.15 11.89 -8.26
C LEU A 11 7.85 12.13 -7.48
N LEU A 12 7.38 13.38 -7.53
CA LEU A 12 6.15 13.92 -6.92
C LEU A 12 6.25 14.39 -5.45
N ARG A 13 7.13 15.36 -5.19
CA ARG A 13 6.83 16.46 -4.24
C ARG A 13 5.71 17.33 -4.83
N GLY A 14 4.49 16.80 -4.86
CA GLY A 14 3.27 17.56 -5.13
C GLY A 14 2.39 17.49 -3.89
N ARG A 15 1.80 18.62 -3.48
CA ARG A 15 0.77 18.70 -2.43
C ARG A 15 -0.18 17.49 -2.52
N ASP A 16 -0.55 16.90 -1.37
CA ASP A 16 -1.48 15.77 -1.17
C ASP A 16 -2.73 15.84 -2.11
N ARG A 17 -2.58 15.52 -3.39
CA ARG A 17 -3.65 15.58 -4.41
C ARG A 17 -4.21 14.20 -4.74
N PHE A 18 -3.50 13.14 -4.37
CA PHE A 18 -3.92 11.76 -4.63
C PHE A 18 -4.01 10.98 -3.31
N PRO A 19 -5.05 10.17 -3.13
CA PRO A 19 -5.24 9.37 -1.91
C PRO A 19 -4.18 8.27 -1.76
N LEU A 20 -3.44 7.97 -2.84
CA LEU A 20 -2.41 6.94 -2.90
C LEU A 20 -1.02 7.52 -2.65
N HIS A 21 -0.35 6.99 -1.64
CA HIS A 21 1.06 7.16 -1.39
C HIS A 21 1.79 5.88 -1.82
N HIS A 22 2.93 6.02 -2.50
CA HIS A 22 3.74 4.88 -2.92
C HIS A 22 5.18 5.04 -2.41
N LEU A 23 5.74 3.95 -1.88
CA LEU A 23 7.13 3.87 -1.42
C LEU A 23 7.76 2.59 -1.95
N ARG A 24 8.99 2.71 -2.47
CA ARG A 24 9.87 1.59 -2.76
C ARG A 24 11.21 1.79 -2.05
N VAL A 25 11.58 0.84 -1.21
CA VAL A 25 12.83 0.89 -0.46
C VAL A 25 13.91 0.09 -1.19
N HIS A 26 15.01 0.77 -1.54
CA HIS A 26 16.11 0.19 -2.30
C HIS A 26 17.24 -0.36 -1.42
N ASP A 27 17.49 0.27 -0.26
CA ASP A 27 18.65 -0.01 0.60
C ASP A 27 18.25 -0.02 2.09
N GLY A 28 19.16 -0.50 2.94
CA GLY A 28 19.00 -0.50 4.40
C GLY A 28 18.13 -1.65 4.93
N GLU A 29 17.66 -1.50 6.16
CA GLU A 29 16.93 -2.54 6.89
C GLU A 29 15.65 -2.98 6.17
N HIS A 30 14.94 -2.07 5.50
CA HIS A 30 13.68 -2.36 4.80
C HIS A 30 13.85 -2.62 3.30
N ARG A 31 15.06 -2.98 2.84
CA ARG A 31 15.33 -3.24 1.42
C ARG A 31 14.33 -4.22 0.80
N GLY A 32 13.82 -3.88 -0.38
CA GLY A 32 12.87 -4.68 -1.15
C GLY A 32 11.39 -4.38 -0.83
N LEU A 33 11.12 -3.60 0.22
CA LEU A 33 9.77 -3.23 0.62
C LEU A 33 9.12 -2.31 -0.42
N ARG A 34 7.93 -2.69 -0.91
CA ARG A 34 7.05 -1.84 -1.71
C ARG A 34 5.72 -1.65 -1.01
N LEU A 35 5.35 -0.40 -0.76
CA LEU A 35 4.12 -0.02 -0.08
C LEU A 35 3.27 0.87 -0.98
N HIS A 36 1.97 0.57 -1.04
CA HIS A 36 0.96 1.48 -1.55
C HIS A 36 -0.06 1.73 -0.44
N LEU A 37 -0.09 2.95 0.09
CA LEU A 37 -1.02 3.36 1.13
C LEU A 37 -2.11 4.19 0.49
N ARG A 38 -3.36 3.71 0.52
CA ARG A 38 -4.54 4.51 0.23
C ARG A 38 -5.17 4.98 1.53
N LEU A 39 -5.37 6.29 1.68
CA LEU A 39 -6.10 6.88 2.80
C LEU A 39 -7.59 6.99 2.49
N GLU A 40 -8.42 6.62 3.46
CA GLU A 40 -9.87 6.71 3.39
C GLU A 40 -10.36 8.00 4.07
N LYS A 41 -11.62 8.40 3.79
CA LYS A 41 -12.18 9.68 4.28
C LYS A 41 -12.26 9.77 5.80
N ASP A 42 -12.44 8.64 6.49
CA ASP A 42 -12.47 8.54 7.94
C ASP A 42 -11.07 8.60 8.60
N GLY A 43 -10.02 8.68 7.79
CA GLY A 43 -8.63 8.68 8.21
C GLY A 43 -8.04 7.29 8.42
N SER A 44 -8.82 6.22 8.22
CA SER A 44 -8.30 4.86 8.13
C SER A 44 -7.53 4.67 6.82
N GLY A 45 -6.87 3.53 6.65
CA GLY A 45 -6.09 3.26 5.45
C GLY A 45 -6.20 1.83 4.96
N VAL A 46 -5.87 1.65 3.69
CA VAL A 46 -5.59 0.35 3.08
C VAL A 46 -4.13 0.36 2.66
N LEU A 47 -3.36 -0.59 3.17
CA LEU A 47 -1.95 -0.76 2.84
C LEU A 47 -1.75 -2.02 2.00
N ILE A 48 -1.26 -1.84 0.78
CA ILE A 48 -0.86 -2.94 -0.10
C ILE A 48 0.65 -3.08 -0.03
N ILE A 49 1.10 -4.27 0.39
CA ILE A 49 2.50 -4.63 0.56
C ILE A 49 2.90 -5.57 -0.58
N ASN A 50 3.95 -5.21 -1.32
CA ASN A 50 4.51 -5.98 -2.42
C ASN A 50 3.46 -6.46 -3.45
N ALA A 51 2.42 -5.64 -3.68
CA ALA A 51 1.31 -5.91 -4.62
C ALA A 51 0.57 -7.25 -4.41
N SER A 52 0.72 -7.89 -3.25
CA SER A 52 0.21 -9.24 -3.00
C SER A 52 -0.48 -9.38 -1.64
N ARG A 53 -0.22 -8.48 -0.71
CA ARG A 53 -0.74 -8.53 0.66
C ARG A 53 -1.46 -7.23 1.01
N VAL A 54 -2.60 -7.33 1.69
CA VAL A 54 -3.43 -6.18 2.08
C VAL A 54 -3.57 -6.14 3.59
N LEU A 55 -3.35 -4.97 4.19
CA LEU A 55 -3.64 -4.68 5.59
C LEU A 55 -4.61 -3.51 5.69
N PHE A 56 -5.63 -3.65 6.54
CA PHE A 56 -6.49 -2.55 6.93
C PHE A 56 -5.88 -1.84 8.13
N LEU A 57 -5.70 -0.53 7.98
CA LEU A 57 -5.12 0.31 9.01
C LEU A 57 -6.24 1.12 9.66
N ASN A 58 -6.25 1.18 10.98
CA ASN A 58 -6.98 2.20 11.70
C ASN A 58 -6.30 3.58 11.50
N ARG A 59 -6.86 4.63 12.10
CA ARG A 59 -6.38 6.01 11.88
C ARG A 59 -4.93 6.21 12.35
N THR A 60 -4.56 5.73 13.52
CA THR A 60 -3.19 5.90 14.06
C THR A 60 -2.17 5.10 13.25
N ALA A 61 -2.49 3.86 12.92
CA ALA A 61 -1.70 3.02 12.02
C ALA A 61 -1.45 3.70 10.66
N ALA A 62 -2.50 4.24 10.03
CA ALA A 62 -2.37 4.95 8.75
C ALA A 62 -1.45 6.17 8.86
N GLU A 63 -1.52 6.93 9.96
CA GLU A 63 -0.62 8.06 10.22
C GLU A 63 0.84 7.63 10.41
N TYR A 64 1.08 6.55 11.17
CA TYR A 64 2.43 5.98 11.35
C TYR A 64 3.05 5.61 10.01
N ILE A 65 2.30 4.90 9.16
CA ILE A 65 2.81 4.47 7.85
C ILE A 65 3.01 5.65 6.92
N LYS A 66 2.11 6.64 6.96
CA LYS A 66 2.29 7.87 6.19
C LYS A 66 3.57 8.61 6.60
N SER A 67 3.85 8.70 7.90
CA SER A 67 5.07 9.32 8.43
C SER A 67 6.33 8.55 8.01
N PHE A 68 6.32 7.22 8.12
CA PHE A 68 7.40 6.36 7.63
C PHE A 68 7.65 6.55 6.13
N MET A 69 6.60 6.56 5.30
CA MET A 69 6.72 6.75 3.85
C MET A 69 7.23 8.15 3.46
N ARG A 70 7.06 9.14 4.33
CA ARG A 70 7.61 10.49 4.16
C ARG A 70 9.07 10.60 4.62
N GLY A 71 9.62 9.55 5.23
CA GLY A 71 10.95 9.56 5.83
C GLY A 71 11.03 10.39 7.11
N GLU A 72 9.91 10.62 7.79
CA GLU A 72 9.89 11.25 9.12
C GLU A 72 10.63 10.32 10.11
N SER A 73 11.43 10.89 11.01
CA SER A 73 12.09 10.10 12.05
C SER A 73 11.08 9.58 13.09
N GLU A 74 11.47 8.55 13.83
CA GLU A 74 10.65 8.01 14.93
C GLU A 74 10.27 9.12 15.93
N ASP A 75 11.24 9.91 16.41
CA ASP A 75 10.97 10.96 17.39
C ASP A 75 10.09 12.11 16.84
N GLU A 76 10.17 12.42 15.55
CA GLU A 76 9.24 13.38 14.92
C GLU A 76 7.83 12.82 14.87
N THR A 77 7.69 11.55 14.46
CA THR A 77 6.41 10.86 14.35
C THR A 77 5.75 10.73 15.72
N VAL A 78 6.49 10.27 16.73
CA VAL A 78 6.02 10.10 18.11
C VAL A 78 5.54 11.44 18.67
N ARG A 79 6.35 12.50 18.59
CA ARG A 79 5.96 13.84 19.10
C ARG A 79 4.68 14.36 18.45
N LYS A 80 4.54 14.18 17.13
CA LYS A 80 3.36 14.60 16.37
C LYS A 80 2.10 13.86 16.81
N ILE A 81 2.19 12.55 17.01
CA ILE A 81 1.06 11.70 17.38
C ILE A 81 0.66 11.92 18.85
N VAL A 82 1.62 11.99 19.77
CA VAL A 82 1.39 12.36 21.18
C VAL A 82 0.64 13.68 21.29
N LYS A 83 1.10 14.71 20.56
CA LYS A 83 0.44 16.02 20.56
C LYS A 83 -1.00 15.97 20.02
N ARG A 84 -1.25 15.15 19.00
CA ARG A 84 -2.56 15.03 18.35
C ARG A 84 -3.56 14.25 19.20
N TYR A 85 -3.15 13.13 19.77
CA TYR A 85 -4.04 12.18 20.45
C TYR A 85 -3.99 12.26 21.97
N ARG A 86 -3.04 13.01 22.54
CA ARG A 86 -2.84 13.17 24.00
C ARG A 86 -2.65 11.82 24.72
N VAL A 87 -1.83 10.96 24.14
CA VAL A 87 -1.44 9.64 24.66
C VAL A 87 0.00 9.70 25.18
N ASP A 88 0.38 8.81 26.09
CA ASP A 88 1.75 8.71 26.59
C ASP A 88 2.75 8.39 25.48
N VAL A 89 3.97 8.93 25.64
CA VAL A 89 5.04 8.87 24.61
C VAL A 89 5.48 7.43 24.37
N GLU A 90 5.57 6.64 25.44
CA GLU A 90 6.02 5.27 25.46
C GLU A 90 5.06 4.35 24.70
N THR A 91 3.74 4.49 24.91
CA THR A 91 2.72 3.77 24.14
C THR A 91 2.80 4.12 22.67
N VAL A 92 2.86 5.41 22.31
CA VAL A 92 2.96 5.83 20.90
C VAL A 92 4.22 5.29 20.24
N ARG A 93 5.36 5.31 20.94
CA ARG A 93 6.62 4.76 20.45
C ARG A 93 6.53 3.26 20.23
N ARG A 94 6.01 2.52 21.21
CA ARG A 94 5.82 1.06 21.12
C ARG A 94 4.91 0.70 19.95
N ASP A 95 3.78 1.39 19.79
CA ASP A 95 2.81 1.12 18.75
C ASP A 95 3.39 1.42 17.35
N TYR A 96 4.16 2.51 17.22
CA TYR A 96 4.89 2.86 16.00
C TYR A 96 5.93 1.79 15.62
N GLN A 97 6.74 1.33 16.59
CA GLN A 97 7.74 0.29 16.35
C GLN A 97 7.07 -1.05 16.00
N HIS A 98 5.98 -1.40 16.69
CA HIS A 98 5.24 -2.62 16.47
C HIS A 98 4.65 -2.69 15.05
N ILE A 99 4.03 -1.62 14.56
CA ILE A 99 3.47 -1.63 13.20
C ILE A 99 4.54 -1.75 12.11
N LEU A 100 5.69 -1.10 12.28
CA LEU A 100 6.81 -1.24 11.35
C LEU A 100 7.39 -2.66 11.36
N PHE A 101 7.48 -3.28 12.53
CA PHE A 101 7.85 -4.68 12.67
C PHE A 101 6.86 -5.60 11.92
N VAL A 102 5.56 -5.43 12.14
CA VAL A 102 4.51 -6.21 11.46
C VAL A 102 4.65 -6.10 9.94
N ILE A 103 4.79 -4.89 9.39
CA ILE A 103 4.90 -4.67 7.95
C ILE A 103 6.18 -5.27 7.38
N ASN A 104 7.32 -5.08 8.05
CA ASN A 104 8.61 -5.60 7.60
C ASN A 104 8.59 -7.14 7.59
N THR A 105 8.03 -7.75 8.63
CA THR A 105 7.88 -9.20 8.73
C THR A 105 6.93 -9.73 7.65
N PHE A 106 5.79 -9.06 7.46
CA PHE A 106 4.80 -9.42 6.44
C PHE A 106 5.32 -9.21 5.02
N ALA A 107 6.31 -8.34 4.81
CA ALA A 107 6.96 -8.16 3.51
C ALA A 107 8.03 -9.22 3.22
N LYS A 108 8.80 -9.62 4.24
CA LYS A 108 10.00 -10.46 4.08
C LYS A 108 9.81 -11.95 4.33
N THR A 109 8.75 -12.34 5.02
CA THR A 109 8.49 -13.74 5.36
C THR A 109 7.32 -14.24 4.52
N PRO A 110 7.59 -14.92 3.39
CA PRO A 110 6.56 -15.70 2.71
C PRO A 110 5.85 -16.63 3.71
N ASP A 111 4.54 -16.80 3.56
CA ASP A 111 3.75 -17.79 4.30
C ASP A 111 3.52 -17.57 5.80
N ILE A 112 3.97 -16.45 6.38
CA ILE A 112 3.60 -16.12 7.76
C ILE A 112 2.08 -15.84 7.87
N CYS A 113 1.41 -16.50 8.82
CA CYS A 113 0.03 -16.18 9.15
C CYS A 113 -0.02 -14.88 9.97
N PRO A 114 -0.61 -13.78 9.45
CA PRO A 114 -0.60 -12.50 10.14
C PRO A 114 -1.49 -12.50 11.39
N VAL A 115 -2.53 -13.34 11.42
CA VAL A 115 -3.44 -13.44 12.55
C VAL A 115 -2.74 -14.10 13.74
N SER A 116 -2.19 -15.30 13.53
CA SER A 116 -1.61 -16.10 14.61
C SER A 116 -0.28 -15.54 15.14
N TYR A 117 0.53 -14.90 14.29
CA TYR A 117 1.90 -14.52 14.66
C TYR A 117 2.13 -13.01 14.80
N LEU A 118 1.29 -12.18 14.19
CA LEU A 118 1.49 -10.73 14.16
C LEU A 118 0.35 -9.96 14.86
N GLY A 119 -0.60 -10.68 15.47
CA GLY A 119 -1.74 -10.09 16.17
C GLY A 119 -2.64 -9.25 15.26
N VAL A 120 -2.61 -9.51 13.94
CA VAL A 120 -3.48 -8.80 13.00
C VAL A 120 -4.88 -9.36 13.13
N GLU A 121 -5.83 -8.50 13.46
CA GLU A 121 -7.23 -8.89 13.51
C GLU A 121 -7.76 -9.24 12.12
N LYS A 122 -8.50 -10.34 12.03
CA LYS A 122 -9.18 -10.72 10.79
C LYS A 122 -10.41 -9.83 10.61
N MET A 123 -10.54 -9.26 9.42
CA MET A 123 -11.76 -8.61 8.97
C MET A 123 -12.56 -9.59 8.12
N GLU A 124 -13.83 -9.77 8.44
CA GLU A 124 -14.72 -10.61 7.65
C GLU A 124 -15.13 -9.90 6.34
N PRO A 125 -15.43 -10.65 5.28
CA PRO A 125 -15.93 -10.08 4.03
C PRO A 125 -17.11 -9.14 4.28
N PHE A 126 -17.16 -8.03 3.55
CA PHE A 126 -18.25 -7.04 3.57
C PHE A 126 -18.42 -6.24 4.88
N GLN A 127 -17.49 -6.35 5.85
CA GLN A 127 -17.54 -5.51 7.06
C GLN A 127 -17.11 -4.06 6.82
N LYS A 128 -16.34 -3.80 5.77
CA LYS A 128 -15.86 -2.45 5.43
C LYS A 128 -16.26 -2.09 4.02
N GLU A 129 -16.96 -0.96 3.90
CA GLU A 129 -17.21 -0.35 2.60
C GLU A 129 -15.92 0.24 2.05
N LEU A 130 -15.62 -0.08 0.79
CA LEU A 130 -14.39 0.36 0.13
C LEU A 130 -14.70 1.47 -0.85
N SER A 131 -13.94 2.56 -0.78
CA SER A 131 -14.04 3.64 -1.77
C SER A 131 -13.59 3.23 -3.17
N ALA A 132 -12.75 2.19 -3.26
CA ALA A 132 -12.23 1.60 -4.50
C ALA A 132 -11.72 0.16 -4.25
N PRO A 133 -11.62 -0.69 -5.28
CA PRO A 133 -11.00 -2.02 -5.16
C PRO A 133 -9.52 -1.92 -4.75
N TYR A 134 -8.95 -3.01 -4.22
CA TYR A 134 -7.53 -3.06 -3.84
C TYR A 134 -6.59 -3.37 -5.00
N ARG A 135 -7.13 -4.04 -6.02
CA ARG A 135 -6.40 -4.50 -7.21
C ARG A 135 -7.37 -4.45 -8.38
N MET A 136 -6.82 -4.14 -9.56
CA MET A 136 -7.55 -4.23 -10.82
C MET A 136 -6.66 -4.95 -11.82
N ASP A 137 -7.20 -5.99 -12.45
CA ASP A 137 -6.55 -6.70 -13.55
C ASP A 137 -7.04 -6.09 -14.87
N LEU A 138 -6.10 -5.71 -15.74
CA LEU A 138 -6.38 -5.05 -17.02
C LEU A 138 -6.14 -6.02 -18.18
N ALA A 139 -7.20 -6.44 -18.85
CA ALA A 139 -7.12 -7.20 -20.09
C ALA A 139 -6.77 -6.25 -21.25
N ILE A 140 -5.47 -6.01 -21.46
CA ILE A 140 -4.97 -5.03 -22.44
C ILE A 140 -5.34 -5.41 -23.87
N THR A 141 -5.33 -6.71 -24.19
CA THR A 141 -5.73 -7.26 -25.48
C THR A 141 -6.16 -8.72 -25.33
N TYR A 142 -7.07 -9.16 -26.20
CA TYR A 142 -7.47 -10.56 -26.40
C TYR A 142 -6.77 -11.18 -27.61
N ARG A 143 -5.92 -10.43 -28.31
CA ARG A 143 -5.00 -10.98 -29.31
C ARG A 143 -3.89 -11.77 -28.60
N CYS A 144 -3.68 -12.99 -29.06
CA CYS A 144 -2.62 -13.86 -28.54
C CYS A 144 -2.02 -14.67 -29.69
N ASN A 145 -0.72 -14.92 -29.64
CA ASN A 145 -0.01 -15.78 -30.59
C ASN A 145 -0.20 -17.28 -30.29
N ASN A 146 -0.95 -17.62 -29.24
CA ASN A 146 -1.23 -18.99 -28.84
C ASN A 146 -2.74 -19.25 -28.80
N LYS A 147 -3.13 -20.52 -28.96
CA LYS A 147 -4.52 -20.98 -28.97
C LYS A 147 -4.71 -22.12 -27.97
N CYS A 148 -4.42 -21.82 -26.70
CA CYS A 148 -4.52 -22.80 -25.62
C CYS A 148 -5.94 -23.34 -25.48
N LEU A 149 -6.08 -24.67 -25.42
CA LEU A 149 -7.36 -25.35 -25.29
C LEU A 149 -8.15 -24.95 -24.03
N HIS A 150 -7.44 -24.65 -22.94
CA HIS A 150 -8.00 -24.32 -21.62
C HIS A 150 -8.01 -22.81 -21.33
N CYS A 151 -8.06 -21.95 -22.36
CA CYS A 151 -8.05 -20.51 -22.17
C CYS A 151 -9.39 -20.02 -21.59
N TYR A 152 -9.42 -19.66 -20.30
CA TYR A 152 -10.60 -19.11 -19.65
C TYR A 152 -11.12 -17.82 -20.31
N ALA A 153 -10.22 -17.06 -20.96
CA ALA A 153 -10.56 -15.85 -21.68
C ALA A 153 -11.22 -16.12 -23.03
N GLY A 154 -11.39 -17.39 -23.45
CA GLY A 154 -12.04 -17.76 -24.71
C GLY A 154 -11.11 -17.82 -25.94
N GLY A 155 -9.79 -17.88 -25.72
CA GLY A 155 -8.79 -17.95 -26.79
C GLY A 155 -8.58 -16.63 -27.55
N PRO A 156 -7.66 -16.63 -28.54
CA PRO A 156 -7.35 -15.47 -29.35
C PRO A 156 -8.56 -15.09 -30.21
N ARG A 157 -9.00 -13.83 -30.10
CA ARG A 157 -10.08 -13.27 -30.92
C ARG A 157 -9.88 -11.78 -31.12
N GLU A 158 -10.50 -11.25 -32.15
CA GLU A 158 -10.63 -9.80 -32.33
C GLU A 158 -11.89 -9.30 -31.63
N THR A 159 -11.76 -8.14 -31.00
CA THR A 159 -12.86 -7.42 -30.35
C THR A 159 -12.54 -5.93 -30.40
N LEU A 160 -13.52 -5.08 -30.11
CA LEU A 160 -13.25 -3.67 -29.85
C LEU A 160 -12.37 -3.57 -28.59
N GLU A 161 -11.18 -3.02 -28.76
CA GLU A 161 -10.17 -2.83 -27.71
C GLU A 161 -9.82 -1.35 -27.57
N LEU A 162 -9.40 -0.95 -26.38
CA LEU A 162 -8.90 0.40 -26.14
C LEU A 162 -7.57 0.60 -26.86
N THR A 163 -7.41 1.78 -27.44
CA THR A 163 -6.11 2.24 -27.94
C THR A 163 -5.13 2.46 -26.80
N THR A 164 -3.83 2.48 -27.10
CA THR A 164 -2.78 2.80 -26.12
C THR A 164 -3.03 4.12 -25.39
N LYS A 165 -3.52 5.14 -26.10
CA LYS A 165 -3.83 6.45 -25.51
C LYS A 165 -5.00 6.38 -24.52
N GLU A 166 -5.99 5.55 -24.79
CA GLU A 166 -7.11 5.32 -23.88
C GLU A 166 -6.67 4.52 -22.66
N TRP A 167 -5.80 3.52 -22.82
CA TRP A 167 -5.20 2.81 -21.69
C TRP A 167 -4.42 3.74 -20.76
N PHE A 168 -3.67 4.72 -21.28
CA PHE A 168 -3.04 5.74 -20.42
C PHE A 168 -4.06 6.53 -19.60
N ARG A 169 -5.19 6.94 -20.18
CA ARG A 169 -6.26 7.62 -19.45
C ARG A 169 -6.90 6.73 -18.38
N VAL A 170 -7.03 5.43 -18.66
CA VAL A 170 -7.51 4.44 -17.69
C VAL A 170 -6.52 4.32 -16.52
N MET A 171 -5.22 4.20 -16.79
CA MET A 171 -4.18 4.17 -15.74
C MET A 171 -4.19 5.45 -14.89
N ASP A 172 -4.32 6.63 -15.50
CA ASP A 172 -4.46 7.89 -14.76
C ASP A 172 -5.71 7.92 -13.87
N LYS A 173 -6.81 7.29 -14.29
CA LYS A 173 -8.03 7.19 -13.48
C LYS A 173 -7.84 6.22 -12.32
N ILE A 174 -7.27 5.05 -12.57
CA ILE A 174 -7.00 4.01 -11.57
C ILE A 174 -6.05 4.55 -10.49
N PHE A 175 -4.94 5.18 -10.90
CA PHE A 175 -3.99 5.81 -9.99
C PHE A 175 -4.63 6.89 -9.13
N ARG A 176 -5.52 7.73 -9.71
CA ARG A 176 -6.27 8.76 -8.97
C ARG A 176 -7.22 8.19 -7.92
N LEU A 177 -7.80 7.03 -8.20
CA LEU A 177 -8.66 6.30 -7.25
C LEU A 177 -7.86 5.55 -6.18
N GLY A 178 -6.54 5.47 -6.34
CA GLY A 178 -5.65 4.76 -5.44
C GLY A 178 -5.74 3.24 -5.55
N ILE A 179 -5.78 2.78 -6.80
CA ILE A 179 -5.72 1.38 -7.20
C ILE A 179 -4.35 1.13 -7.84
#